data_AF-A0A4Q4CKG7-F1
#
_entry.id   AF-A0A4Q4CKG7-F1
#
_cell.length_a   1.000
_cell.length_b   1.000
_cell.length_c   1.000
_cell.angle_alpha   90.00
_cell.angle_beta   90.00
_cell.angle_gamma   90.00
#
_symmetry.space_group_name_H-M   'P 1'
#
loop_
_entity.id
_entity.type
_entity.pdbx_description
1 polymer ?
#
loop_
_entity_poly.entity_id
_entity_poly.type
_entity_poly.pdbx_seq_one_letter_code
_entity_poly.pdbx_strand_id
1 'polypeptide(L)' 'ATRRKVLDMVATDRIRTTGYHFPFPANGYFTKDGSGYRYVPADWSSAV' A
#
# COMPACT_ATOMS: atom_id res chain seq x y z
N ALA A 1 17.57 1.94 2.54
CA ALA A 1 17.23 0.57 2.98
C ALA A 1 15.78 0.45 3.46
N THR A 2 15.32 1.28 4.40
CA THR A 2 14.01 1.16 5.07
C THR A 2 12.80 1.13 4.15
N ARG A 3 12.69 2.06 3.19
CA ARG A 3 11.53 2.11 2.27
C ARG A 3 11.30 0.80 1.54
N ARG A 4 12.36 0.24 0.93
CA ARG A 4 12.25 -1.02 0.19
C ARG A 4 11.87 -2.18 1.10
N LYS A 5 12.49 -2.28 2.30
CA LYS A 5 12.14 -3.31 3.30
C LYS A 5 10.67 -3.25 3.72
N VAL A 6 10.15 -2.04 4.00
CA VAL A 6 8.74 -1.86 4.40
C VAL A 6 7.82 -2.18 3.22
N LEU A 7 8.10 -1.68 2.02
CA LEU A 7 7.29 -1.95 0.84
C LEU A 7 7.29 -3.43 0.45
N ASP A 8 8.41 -4.14 0.63
CA ASP A 8 8.47 -5.59 0.44
C ASP A 8 7.58 -6.35 1.43
N MET A 9 7.65 -6.00 2.72
CA MET A 9 6.80 -6.61 3.75
C MET A 9 5.32 -6.36 3.45
N VAL A 10 4.91 -5.10 3.30
CA VAL A 10 3.49 -4.76 3.14
C VAL A 10 2.90 -5.28 1.84
N ALA A 11 3.71 -5.42 0.78
CA ALA A 11 3.27 -6.02 -0.48
C ALA A 11 3.20 -7.55 -0.43
N THR A 12 4.14 -8.20 0.27
CA THR A 12 4.17 -9.67 0.42
C THR A 12 3.02 -10.15 1.31
N ASP A 13 2.82 -9.48 2.43
CA ASP A 13 1.84 -9.85 3.45
C ASP A 13 0.45 -9.20 3.19
N ARG A 14 0.34 -8.41 2.12
CA ARG A 14 -0.89 -7.66 1.73
C ARG A 14 -1.46 -6.80 2.86
N ILE A 15 -0.58 -6.17 3.62
CA ILE A 15 -0.96 -5.31 4.75
C ILE A 15 -1.64 -4.04 4.22
N ARG A 16 -2.80 -3.70 4.78
CA ARG A 16 -3.45 -2.42 4.50
C ARG A 16 -2.62 -1.29 5.12
N THR A 17 -2.33 -0.27 4.33
CA THR A 17 -1.44 0.85 4.69
C THR A 17 -2.19 2.17 4.63
N THR A 18 -1.73 3.15 5.42
CA THR A 18 -2.09 4.57 5.32
C THR A 18 -0.82 5.39 5.15
N GLY A 19 -0.86 6.48 4.38
CA GLY A 19 0.34 7.29 4.12
C GLY A 19 0.06 8.78 3.91
N TYR A 20 0.80 9.65 4.60
CA TYR A 20 0.56 11.10 4.61
C TYR A 20 0.58 11.81 3.24
N HIS A 21 1.30 11.27 2.26
CA HIS A 21 1.48 11.92 0.95
C HIS A 21 0.88 11.13 -0.22
N PHE A 22 -0.08 10.25 0.07
CA PHE A 22 -0.88 9.56 -0.94
C PHE A 22 -2.20 10.31 -1.16
N PRO A 23 -2.86 10.13 -2.33
CA PRO A 23 -4.17 10.72 -2.58
C PRO A 23 -5.15 10.35 -1.47
N PHE A 24 -5.79 11.37 -0.87
CA PHE A 24 -6.79 11.18 0.18
C PHE A 24 -7.90 10.20 -0.29
N PRO A 25 -8.33 9.22 0.54
CA PRO A 25 -8.09 9.04 1.97
C PRO A 25 -6.80 8.30 2.33
N ALA A 26 -5.90 8.12 1.36
CA ALA A 26 -4.57 7.57 1.51
C ALA A 26 -4.49 6.16 2.10
N ASN A 27 -5.60 5.41 2.11
CA ASN A 27 -5.63 4.03 2.57
C ASN A 27 -5.66 3.07 1.36
N GLY A 28 -4.79 2.06 1.40
CA GLY A 28 -4.59 1.17 0.26
C GLY A 28 -3.53 0.10 0.53
N TYR A 29 -3.10 -0.55 -0.54
CA TYR A 29 -2.14 -1.64 -0.52
C TYR A 29 -0.97 -1.34 -1.44
N PHE A 30 0.13 -2.04 -1.22
CA PHE A 30 1.22 -2.07 -2.19
C PHE A 30 1.25 -3.44 -2.87
N THR A 31 1.59 -3.45 -4.15
CA THR A 31 1.87 -4.68 -4.91
C THR A 31 3.22 -4.56 -5.61
N LYS A 32 3.89 -5.69 -5.85
CA LYS A 32 5.13 -5.72 -6.62
C LYS A 32 4.81 -5.43 -8.09
N ASP A 33 5.63 -4.59 -8.70
CA ASP A 33 5.48 -4.18 -10.10
C ASP A 33 6.87 -4.12 -10.77
N GLY A 34 7.25 -5.21 -11.43
CA GLY A 34 8.61 -5.39 -11.93
C GLY A 34 9.65 -5.29 -10.81
N SER A 35 10.56 -4.33 -10.92
CA SER A 35 11.61 -4.04 -9.93
C SER A 35 11.18 -3.05 -8.82
N GLY A 36 9.93 -2.57 -8.88
CA GLY A 36 9.35 -1.57 -8.00
C GLY A 36 8.04 -2.02 -7.34
N TYR A 37 7.25 -1.02 -6.91
CA TYR A 37 5.97 -1.23 -6.24
C TYR A 37 4.94 -0.28 -6.80
N ARG A 38 3.69 -0.72 -6.82
CA ARG A 38 2.52 0.08 -7.19
C ARG A 38 1.61 0.22 -5.99
N TYR A 39 1.15 1.44 -5.76
CA TYR A 39 0.09 1.69 -4.78
C TYR A 39 -1.27 1.39 -5.41
N VAL A 40 -2.11 0.67 -4.69
CA VAL A 40 -3.47 0.31 -5.09
C VAL A 40 -4.41 0.87 -4.02
N PRO A 41 -5.20 1.92 -4.32
CA PRO A 41 -6.19 2.43 -3.39
C PRO A 41 -7.14 1.32 -2.95
N ALA A 42 -7.51 1.28 -1.67
CA ALA A 42 -8.53 0.35 -1.24
C ALA A 42 -9.89 0.82 -1.73
N ASP A 43 -10.74 -0.14 -2.08
CA ASP A 43 -12.14 0.15 -2.37
C ASP A 43 -12.84 0.69 -1.12
N TRP A 44 -13.73 1.65 -1.35
CA TRP A 44 -14.60 2.16 -0.31
C TRP A 44 -15.71 1.15 0.00
N SER A 45 -15.97 0.92 1.29
CA SER A 45 -17.11 0.15 1.78
C SER A 45 -17.65 0.78 3.05
N SER A 46 -18.98 0.82 3.18
CA SER A 46 -19.68 1.23 4.40
C SER A 46 -19.94 0.07 5.35
N ALA A 47 -19.63 -1.18 4.95
CA ALA A 47 -19.74 -2.34 5.81
C ALA A 47 -18.69 -2.25 6.94
N VAL A 48 -19.14 -2.47 8.17
CA VAL A 48 -18.32 -2.49 9.40
C VAL A 48 -17.85 -3.91 9.68
#